data_AF-Q2PBQ4-F1
#
_entry.id   AF-Q2PBQ4-F1
#
_cell.length_a   1.000
_cell.length_b   1.000
_cell.length_c   1.000
_cell.angle_alpha   90.00
_cell.angle_beta   90.00
_cell.angle_gamma   90.00
#
_symmetry.space_group_name_H-M   'P 1'
#
loop_
_entity.id
_entity.type
_entity.pdbx_description
1 polymer ?
#
loop_
_entity_poly.entity_id
_entity_poly.type
_entity_poly.pdbx_seq_one_letter_code
_entity_poly.pdbx_strand_id
1 'polypeptide(L)'
;GRAIVWGDIALIDGNINAQGKDIAKTGGFVETSGHDLFINDSAIVDAKKWLLDPDTVSINNGENNDSHLISRGDNPNKFLKNDLMTVSNKTLYTALAKGIEVNISATQKITVAADVDVSNGTLTLHTERNGIEINSNITSTQNGNLTIKSGDWVDIHNNITLGTGFLNITAKSVAFEGKESGKSRVAASAQITAQGTITITGDKRDFRANNVSLNGTGNGLGIISTVNNLSHKLDGEINISGNVTINHTTRHNIEFWRTTANSYWNVTSLNVQGDSKFTFIK
;
A
#
# COMPACT_ATOMS: atom_id res chain seq x y z
N GLY A 1 -18.12 -8.41 -19.43
CA GLY A 1 -18.39 -9.78 -18.97
C GLY A 1 -17.97 -9.97 -17.52
N ARG A 2 -17.99 -11.21 -17.01
CA ARG A 2 -17.51 -11.57 -15.68
C ARG A 2 -16.75 -12.89 -15.76
N ALA A 3 -15.57 -12.98 -15.18
CA ALA A 3 -14.81 -14.23 -15.04
C ALA A 3 -14.33 -14.38 -13.59
N ILE A 4 -14.56 -15.56 -13.01
CA ILE A 4 -14.16 -15.89 -11.63
C ILE A 4 -13.32 -17.16 -11.70
N VAL A 5 -12.11 -17.11 -11.15
CA VAL A 5 -11.20 -18.25 -11.05
C VAL A 5 -10.89 -18.45 -9.57
N TRP A 6 -11.34 -19.59 -9.03
CA TRP A 6 -11.07 -20.00 -7.65
C TRP A 6 -10.38 -21.36 -7.63
N GLY A 7 -9.41 -21.52 -6.74
CA GLY A 7 -8.87 -22.81 -6.34
C GLY A 7 -8.13 -22.68 -5.02
N ASP A 8 -8.04 -23.75 -4.23
CA ASP A 8 -7.23 -23.73 -3.01
C ASP A 8 -5.78 -23.33 -3.34
N ILE A 9 -5.29 -23.83 -4.49
CA ILE A 9 -4.13 -23.34 -5.21
C ILE A 9 -4.60 -22.78 -6.56
N ALA A 10 -4.38 -21.49 -6.81
CA ALA A 10 -4.75 -20.80 -8.04
C ALA A 10 -3.50 -20.26 -8.75
N LEU A 11 -3.18 -20.87 -9.90
CA LEU A 11 -2.05 -20.50 -10.76
C LEU A 11 -2.59 -19.79 -12.01
N ILE A 12 -2.35 -18.48 -12.11
CA ILE A 12 -2.78 -17.67 -13.25
C ILE A 12 -1.56 -17.34 -14.10
N ASP A 13 -1.53 -17.91 -15.31
CA ASP A 13 -0.43 -17.75 -16.27
C ASP A 13 -0.93 -17.54 -17.71
N GLY A 14 -2.24 -17.33 -17.87
CA GLY A 14 -2.89 -17.15 -19.17
C GLY A 14 -3.48 -15.76 -19.36
N ASN A 15 -4.23 -15.60 -20.46
CA ASN A 15 -4.98 -14.38 -20.73
C ASN A 15 -6.45 -14.53 -20.33
N ILE A 16 -6.95 -13.63 -19.47
CA ILE A 16 -8.37 -13.47 -19.17
C ILE A 16 -8.84 -12.14 -19.77
N ASN A 17 -9.54 -12.24 -20.90
CA ASN A 17 -10.08 -11.07 -21.59
C ASN A 17 -11.57 -10.88 -21.26
N ALA A 18 -11.86 -9.86 -20.44
CA ALA A 18 -13.19 -9.38 -20.14
C ALA A 18 -13.40 -7.94 -20.65
N GLN A 19 -12.71 -7.53 -21.71
CA GLN A 19 -12.72 -6.16 -22.23
C GLN A 19 -14.10 -5.74 -22.77
N GLY A 20 -14.34 -4.43 -22.71
CA GLY A 20 -15.40 -3.75 -23.45
C GLY A 20 -14.79 -2.92 -24.58
N LYS A 21 -15.60 -2.06 -25.22
CA LYS A 21 -15.10 -1.14 -26.25
C LYS A 21 -14.09 -0.13 -25.68
N ASP A 22 -14.37 0.33 -24.47
CA ASP A 22 -13.49 1.16 -23.63
C ASP A 22 -13.31 0.39 -22.32
N ILE A 23 -12.09 -0.04 -21.98
CA ILE A 23 -11.83 -0.92 -20.85
C ILE A 23 -12.21 -0.27 -19.51
N ALA A 24 -11.93 1.02 -19.33
CA ALA A 24 -12.22 1.75 -18.11
C ALA A 24 -13.73 2.02 -17.95
N LYS A 25 -14.45 2.24 -19.05
CA LYS A 25 -15.89 2.54 -18.99
C LYS A 25 -16.77 1.29 -19.02
N THR A 26 -16.45 0.37 -19.93
CA THR A 26 -17.31 -0.74 -20.36
C THR A 26 -16.67 -2.12 -20.16
N GLY A 27 -15.43 -2.19 -19.67
CA GLY A 27 -14.78 -3.45 -19.31
C GLY A 27 -15.54 -4.21 -18.22
N GLY A 28 -15.33 -5.52 -18.21
CA GLY A 28 -15.92 -6.45 -17.26
C GLY A 28 -15.21 -6.50 -15.91
N PHE A 29 -15.55 -7.54 -15.15
CA PHE A 29 -14.96 -7.85 -13.84
C PHE A 29 -14.23 -9.19 -13.90
N VAL A 30 -13.03 -9.25 -13.34
CA VAL A 30 -12.26 -10.48 -13.16
C VAL A 30 -11.92 -10.66 -11.69
N GLU A 31 -12.08 -11.87 -11.18
CA GLU A 31 -11.64 -12.28 -9.85
C GLU A 31 -10.78 -13.52 -9.98
N THR A 32 -9.61 -13.48 -9.35
CA THR A 32 -8.68 -14.60 -9.25
C THR A 32 -8.30 -14.74 -7.79
N SER A 33 -8.65 -15.87 -7.21
CA SER A 33 -8.77 -16.03 -5.76
C SER A 33 -8.41 -17.45 -5.34
N GLY A 34 -8.01 -17.61 -4.09
CA GLY A 34 -7.55 -18.89 -3.57
C GLY A 34 -6.73 -18.71 -2.31
N HIS A 35 -6.63 -19.74 -1.47
CA HIS A 35 -5.74 -19.69 -0.30
C HIS A 35 -4.31 -19.38 -0.75
N ASP A 36 -3.82 -20.15 -1.72
CA ASP A 36 -2.54 -20.00 -2.39
C ASP A 36 -2.71 -19.40 -3.79
N LEU A 37 -2.54 -18.09 -3.95
CA LEU A 37 -2.69 -17.39 -5.23
C LEU A 37 -1.36 -16.98 -5.85
N PHE A 38 -1.20 -17.30 -7.14
CA PHE A 38 0.00 -17.06 -7.93
C PHE A 38 -0.38 -16.39 -9.24
N ILE A 39 0.08 -15.15 -9.43
CA ILE A 39 -0.06 -14.44 -10.70
C ILE A 39 1.32 -14.24 -11.31
N ASN A 40 1.59 -15.04 -12.35
CA ASN A 40 2.87 -15.06 -13.05
C ASN A 40 3.05 -13.86 -13.99
N ASP A 41 4.26 -13.72 -14.55
CA ASP A 41 4.64 -12.62 -15.45
C ASP A 41 3.94 -12.66 -16.81
N SER A 42 3.51 -13.85 -17.21
CA SER A 42 2.82 -14.09 -18.48
C SER A 42 1.32 -13.85 -18.38
N ALA A 43 0.79 -13.70 -17.16
CA ALA A 43 -0.63 -13.48 -16.97
C ALA A 43 -1.05 -12.11 -17.53
N ILE A 44 -2.18 -12.09 -18.24
CA ILE A 44 -2.77 -10.86 -18.76
C ILE A 44 -4.23 -10.85 -18.34
N VAL A 45 -4.63 -9.81 -17.61
CA VAL A 45 -6.03 -9.59 -17.23
C VAL A 45 -6.50 -8.29 -17.85
N ASP A 46 -7.44 -8.41 -18.79
CA ASP A 46 -8.06 -7.28 -19.48
C ASP A 46 -9.49 -7.10 -18.98
N ALA A 47 -9.64 -6.33 -17.90
CA ALA A 47 -10.91 -6.05 -17.26
C ALA A 47 -10.97 -4.60 -16.79
N LYS A 48 -12.17 -4.07 -16.51
CA LYS A 48 -12.28 -2.77 -15.83
C LYS A 48 -11.79 -2.86 -14.39
N LYS A 49 -12.15 -3.95 -13.72
CA LYS A 49 -11.80 -4.24 -12.32
C LYS A 49 -11.24 -5.64 -12.21
N TRP A 50 -10.18 -5.78 -11.44
CA TRP A 50 -9.56 -7.06 -11.13
C TRP A 50 -9.41 -7.20 -9.62
N LEU A 51 -10.01 -8.25 -9.05
CA LEU A 51 -9.93 -8.60 -7.64
C LEU A 51 -9.01 -9.81 -7.43
N LEU A 52 -8.08 -9.66 -6.50
CA LEU A 52 -7.19 -10.68 -5.98
C LEU A 52 -7.56 -10.91 -4.52
N ASP A 53 -7.95 -12.14 -4.15
CA ASP A 53 -8.44 -12.44 -2.79
C ASP A 53 -7.74 -13.67 -2.13
N PRO A 54 -6.46 -13.56 -1.70
CA PRO A 54 -5.76 -14.63 -0.99
C PRO A 54 -5.68 -14.46 0.54
N ASP A 55 -5.15 -15.45 1.26
CA ASP A 55 -4.93 -15.31 2.71
C ASP A 55 -3.76 -14.37 3.03
N THR A 56 -2.63 -14.53 2.34
CA THR A 56 -1.51 -13.59 2.35
C THR A 56 -1.01 -13.38 0.92
N VAL A 57 -0.30 -12.29 0.65
CA VAL A 57 0.30 -12.10 -0.67
C VAL A 57 1.52 -11.19 -0.62
N SER A 58 2.51 -11.51 -1.44
CA SER A 58 3.66 -10.66 -1.71
C SER A 58 3.70 -10.22 -3.17
N ILE A 59 3.83 -8.92 -3.40
CA ILE A 59 4.14 -8.38 -4.73
C ILE A 59 5.65 -8.47 -4.90
N ASN A 60 6.11 -9.24 -5.89
CA ASN A 60 7.52 -9.55 -6.10
C ASN A 60 7.96 -9.24 -7.53
N ASN A 61 9.28 -9.25 -7.73
CA ASN A 61 9.84 -9.23 -9.07
C ASN A 61 9.44 -10.52 -9.75
N GLY A 62 8.91 -10.35 -10.95
CA GLY A 62 8.61 -11.43 -11.85
C GLY A 62 9.81 -12.32 -12.15
N GLU A 63 9.85 -13.52 -11.56
CA GLU A 63 10.62 -14.62 -12.10
C GLU A 63 9.68 -15.82 -12.19
N ASN A 64 9.32 -16.21 -13.42
CA ASN A 64 8.69 -17.49 -13.71
C ASN A 64 9.67 -18.61 -13.32
N ASN A 65 9.62 -19.04 -12.08
CA ASN A 65 10.55 -20.02 -11.57
C ASN A 65 9.83 -21.34 -11.31
N ASP A 66 9.94 -22.27 -12.27
CA ASP A 66 9.44 -23.64 -12.17
C ASP A 66 9.95 -24.38 -10.92
N SER A 67 11.03 -23.92 -10.28
CA SER A 67 11.49 -24.48 -9.00
C SER A 67 10.56 -24.20 -7.82
N HIS A 68 9.56 -23.33 -8.01
CA HIS A 68 8.48 -23.09 -7.08
C HIS A 68 7.40 -24.18 -7.18
N LEU A 69 7.50 -25.08 -8.17
CA LEU A 69 6.64 -26.23 -8.33
C LEU A 69 7.37 -27.51 -7.89
N ILE A 70 6.90 -28.15 -6.82
CA ILE A 70 7.37 -29.45 -6.30
C ILE A 70 6.40 -30.57 -6.67
N SER A 71 6.92 -31.75 -7.01
CA SER A 71 6.11 -32.97 -7.16
C SER A 71 5.97 -33.69 -5.82
N ARG A 72 4.76 -34.12 -5.46
CA ARG A 72 4.54 -34.96 -4.27
C ARG A 72 4.57 -36.44 -4.68
N GLY A 73 5.75 -37.07 -4.63
CA GLY A 73 5.90 -38.51 -4.89
C GLY A 73 5.33 -38.94 -6.26
N ASP A 74 4.52 -40.02 -6.27
CA ASP A 74 3.95 -40.64 -7.47
C ASP A 74 2.78 -39.85 -8.10
N ASN A 75 2.48 -38.64 -7.62
CA ASN A 75 1.39 -37.83 -8.15
C ASN A 75 1.92 -36.94 -9.31
N PRO A 76 1.38 -37.06 -10.54
CA PRO A 76 1.81 -36.23 -11.67
C PRO A 76 1.48 -34.74 -11.50
N ASN A 77 0.62 -34.40 -10.53
CA ASN A 77 0.29 -33.03 -10.21
C ASN A 77 1.47 -32.34 -9.50
N LYS A 78 1.94 -31.23 -10.09
CA LYS A 78 2.88 -30.32 -9.44
C LYS A 78 2.14 -29.45 -8.42
N PHE A 79 2.70 -29.33 -7.22
CA PHE A 79 2.22 -28.48 -6.13
C PHE A 79 3.20 -27.35 -5.91
N LEU A 80 2.79 -26.30 -5.25
CA LEU A 80 3.70 -25.21 -4.94
C LEU A 80 4.61 -25.57 -3.77
N LYS A 81 5.86 -25.09 -3.82
CA LYS A 81 6.75 -25.04 -2.67
C LYS A 81 6.09 -24.10 -1.65
N ASN A 82 5.88 -24.60 -0.43
CA ASN A 82 5.21 -23.86 0.65
C ASN A 82 5.71 -22.40 0.72
N ASP A 83 4.76 -21.47 0.87
CA ASP A 83 4.95 -20.07 1.30
C ASP A 83 5.14 -18.97 0.23
N LEU A 84 4.94 -19.23 -1.06
CA LEU A 84 5.20 -18.22 -2.11
C LEU A 84 3.94 -17.60 -2.75
N MET A 85 2.92 -17.22 -1.98
CA MET A 85 1.75 -16.50 -2.53
C MET A 85 2.20 -15.18 -3.17
N THR A 86 2.23 -15.10 -4.49
CA THR A 86 2.90 -14.02 -5.22
C THR A 86 2.06 -13.41 -6.33
N VAL A 87 2.18 -12.09 -6.45
CA VAL A 87 1.70 -11.34 -7.62
C VAL A 87 2.92 -10.70 -8.27
N SER A 88 3.14 -10.97 -9.54
CA SER A 88 4.16 -10.28 -10.32
C SER A 88 3.91 -8.78 -10.40
N ASN A 89 4.91 -7.97 -10.06
CA ASN A 89 4.86 -6.53 -10.24
C ASN A 89 4.71 -6.12 -11.72
N LYS A 90 5.25 -6.93 -12.66
CA LYS A 90 5.14 -6.70 -14.10
C LYS A 90 3.70 -6.89 -14.60
N THR A 91 3.06 -7.96 -14.15
CA THR A 91 1.64 -8.21 -14.48
C THR A 91 0.75 -7.14 -13.88
N LEU A 92 1.03 -6.75 -12.63
CA LEU A 92 0.33 -5.66 -11.96
C LEU A 92 0.47 -4.33 -12.72
N TYR A 93 1.70 -3.97 -13.11
CA TYR A 93 1.95 -2.78 -13.94
C TYR A 93 1.18 -2.83 -15.26
N THR A 94 1.20 -3.96 -15.96
CA THR A 94 0.52 -4.13 -17.25
C THR A 94 -0.99 -3.89 -17.13
N ALA A 95 -1.60 -4.34 -16.03
CA ALA A 95 -3.00 -4.05 -15.74
C ALA A 95 -3.21 -2.56 -15.40
N LEU A 96 -2.43 -2.01 -14.46
CA LEU A 96 -2.58 -0.63 -13.99
C LEU A 96 -2.34 0.41 -15.09
N ALA A 97 -1.38 0.17 -16.00
CA ALA A 97 -1.10 1.04 -17.15
C ALA A 97 -2.24 1.13 -18.18
N LYS A 98 -3.20 0.19 -18.14
CA LYS A 98 -4.44 0.24 -18.93
C LYS A 98 -5.56 1.01 -18.22
N GLY A 99 -5.28 1.65 -17.08
CA GLY A 99 -6.26 2.34 -16.26
C GLY A 99 -7.17 1.39 -15.46
N ILE A 100 -6.76 0.14 -15.26
CA ILE A 100 -7.54 -0.87 -14.54
C ILE A 100 -7.54 -0.56 -13.04
N GLU A 101 -8.68 -0.79 -12.39
CA GLU A 101 -8.78 -0.83 -10.93
C GLU A 101 -8.37 -2.23 -10.45
N VAL A 102 -7.20 -2.34 -9.81
CA VAL A 102 -6.72 -3.59 -9.22
C VAL A 102 -6.90 -3.53 -7.71
N ASN A 103 -7.65 -4.49 -7.17
CA ASN A 103 -7.90 -4.63 -5.74
C ASN A 103 -7.26 -5.92 -5.26
N ILE A 104 -6.30 -5.81 -4.34
CA ILE A 104 -5.71 -6.92 -3.63
C ILE A 104 -6.29 -6.90 -2.22
N SER A 105 -7.20 -7.83 -1.95
CA SER A 105 -7.83 -8.06 -0.66
C SER A 105 -7.20 -9.29 -0.06
N ALA A 106 -6.63 -9.21 1.14
CA ALA A 106 -6.05 -10.38 1.79
C ALA A 106 -6.59 -10.57 3.20
N THR A 107 -6.78 -11.82 3.62
CA THR A 107 -7.26 -12.09 4.98
C THR A 107 -6.26 -11.57 6.03
N GLN A 108 -4.96 -11.78 5.82
CA GLN A 108 -3.94 -11.66 6.88
C GLN A 108 -2.86 -10.60 6.65
N LYS A 109 -2.13 -10.60 5.52
CA LYS A 109 -1.00 -9.68 5.31
C LYS A 109 -0.72 -9.47 3.82
N ILE A 110 -0.39 -8.24 3.46
CA ILE A 110 0.18 -7.89 2.15
C ILE A 110 1.62 -7.40 2.35
N THR A 111 2.54 -7.88 1.52
CA THR A 111 3.92 -7.37 1.44
C THR A 111 4.20 -6.83 0.04
N VAL A 112 4.69 -5.61 -0.08
CA VAL A 112 5.17 -5.05 -1.35
C VAL A 112 6.69 -5.12 -1.34
N ALA A 113 7.26 -6.18 -1.92
CA ALA A 113 8.69 -6.48 -1.92
C ALA A 113 9.39 -6.09 -3.23
N ALA A 114 8.64 -5.70 -4.26
CA ALA A 114 9.16 -5.17 -5.52
C ALA A 114 8.54 -3.82 -5.86
N ASP A 115 9.24 -3.05 -6.71
CA ASP A 115 8.75 -1.76 -7.16
C ASP A 115 7.44 -1.92 -7.94
N VAL A 116 6.49 -1.04 -7.67
CA VAL A 116 5.19 -0.98 -8.33
C VAL A 116 5.03 0.40 -8.98
N ASP A 117 4.70 0.45 -10.26
CA ASP A 117 4.22 1.66 -10.93
C ASP A 117 2.70 1.54 -11.13
N VAL A 118 1.93 2.40 -10.47
CA VAL A 118 0.46 2.45 -10.62
C VAL A 118 0.02 3.19 -11.88
N SER A 119 0.95 3.78 -12.63
CA SER A 119 0.73 4.47 -13.91
C SER A 119 -0.47 5.41 -13.84
N ASN A 120 -1.53 5.21 -14.62
CA ASN A 120 -2.81 5.93 -14.54
C ASN A 120 -3.95 5.13 -13.89
N GLY A 121 -3.65 3.93 -13.36
CA GLY A 121 -4.60 3.03 -12.74
C GLY A 121 -4.88 3.36 -11.28
N THR A 122 -5.59 2.46 -10.61
CA THR A 122 -5.81 2.54 -9.16
C THR A 122 -5.50 1.20 -8.52
N LEU A 123 -4.58 1.21 -7.57
CA LEU A 123 -4.24 0.06 -6.75
C LEU A 123 -4.88 0.21 -5.36
N THR A 124 -5.70 -0.78 -4.97
CA THR A 124 -6.17 -0.93 -3.60
C THR A 124 -5.48 -2.11 -2.94
N LEU A 125 -4.83 -1.87 -1.81
CA LEU A 125 -4.32 -2.91 -0.91
C LEU A 125 -5.22 -2.96 0.32
N HIS A 126 -5.81 -4.11 0.59
CA HIS A 126 -6.70 -4.30 1.72
C HIS A 126 -6.30 -5.52 2.52
N THR A 127 -6.24 -5.40 3.86
CA THR A 127 -6.20 -6.56 4.73
C THR A 127 -7.34 -6.54 5.73
N GLU A 128 -7.97 -7.69 5.95
CA GLU A 128 -8.98 -7.83 7.02
C GLU A 128 -8.33 -7.81 8.40
N ARG A 129 -7.20 -8.53 8.52
CA ARG A 129 -6.42 -8.70 9.75
C ARG A 129 -4.97 -8.28 9.52
N ASN A 130 -4.21 -8.15 10.61
CA ASN A 130 -2.82 -7.66 10.65
C ASN A 130 -2.53 -6.47 9.72
N GLY A 131 -1.35 -6.42 9.10
CA GLY A 131 -0.82 -5.22 8.48
C GLY A 131 -0.45 -5.34 7.00
N ILE A 132 -0.01 -4.21 6.47
CA ILE A 132 0.53 -4.05 5.12
C ILE A 132 1.94 -3.49 5.24
N GLU A 133 2.91 -4.18 4.66
CA GLU A 133 4.33 -3.80 4.70
C GLU A 133 4.79 -3.40 3.29
N ILE A 134 5.29 -2.19 3.12
CA ILE A 134 5.80 -1.68 1.84
C ILE A 134 7.32 -1.55 1.94
N ASN A 135 8.03 -2.52 1.37
CA ASN A 135 9.50 -2.60 1.38
C ASN A 135 10.14 -1.92 0.16
N SER A 136 9.38 -1.70 -0.91
CA SER A 136 9.86 -1.20 -2.20
C SER A 136 9.05 0.01 -2.66
N ASN A 137 9.48 0.65 -3.76
CA ASN A 137 8.87 1.90 -4.19
C ASN A 137 7.47 1.68 -4.76
N ILE A 138 6.55 2.61 -4.49
CA ILE A 138 5.31 2.72 -5.24
C ILE A 138 5.31 4.07 -5.96
N THR A 139 5.26 4.04 -7.28
CA THR A 139 5.37 5.22 -8.13
C THR A 139 4.16 5.37 -9.03
N SER A 140 3.96 6.57 -9.56
CA SER A 140 3.03 6.81 -10.66
C SER A 140 3.70 7.71 -11.69
N THR A 141 3.70 7.25 -12.93
CA THR A 141 4.14 8.04 -14.09
C THR A 141 3.02 8.92 -14.68
N GLN A 142 1.75 8.71 -14.29
CA GLN A 142 0.57 9.34 -14.92
C GLN A 142 -0.56 9.67 -13.93
N ASN A 143 -0.24 10.02 -12.68
CA ASN A 143 -1.17 10.43 -11.62
C ASN A 143 -2.22 9.36 -11.21
N GLY A 144 -1.87 8.09 -11.27
CA GLY A 144 -2.62 6.98 -10.71
C GLY A 144 -2.69 7.02 -9.17
N ASN A 145 -3.58 6.21 -8.60
CA ASN A 145 -3.95 6.29 -7.19
C ASN A 145 -3.55 5.06 -6.40
N LEU A 146 -3.26 5.26 -5.12
CA LEU A 146 -3.01 4.20 -4.14
C LEU A 146 -3.97 4.33 -2.96
N THR A 147 -4.74 3.28 -2.70
CA THR A 147 -5.58 3.15 -1.51
C THR A 147 -5.11 1.98 -0.67
N ILE A 148 -4.86 2.20 0.62
CA ILE A 148 -4.42 1.19 1.58
C ILE A 148 -5.45 1.13 2.72
N LYS A 149 -6.01 -0.04 2.97
CA LYS A 149 -6.96 -0.29 4.06
C LYS A 149 -6.52 -1.49 4.87
N SER A 150 -5.83 -1.25 5.98
CA SER A 150 -5.33 -2.33 6.83
C SER A 150 -6.19 -2.55 8.08
N GLY A 151 -6.40 -3.82 8.43
CA GLY A 151 -7.04 -4.22 9.68
C GLY A 151 -6.24 -3.87 10.95
N ASP A 152 -4.94 -3.58 10.83
CA ASP A 152 -4.06 -3.24 11.95
C ASP A 152 -3.04 -2.15 11.62
N TRP A 153 -1.93 -2.45 10.94
CA TRP A 153 -0.82 -1.50 10.77
C TRP A 153 -0.40 -1.35 9.31
N VAL A 154 0.16 -0.18 8.97
CA VAL A 154 0.82 0.06 7.67
C VAL A 154 2.21 0.57 7.94
N ASP A 155 3.22 -0.19 7.54
CA ASP A 155 4.63 0.21 7.66
C ASP A 155 5.21 0.40 6.26
N ILE A 156 5.74 1.59 6.00
CA ILE A 156 6.30 1.99 4.70
C ILE A 156 7.78 2.29 4.89
N HIS A 157 8.59 1.45 4.26
CA HIS A 157 10.04 1.45 4.38
C HIS A 157 10.74 2.10 3.20
N ASN A 158 10.00 2.48 2.16
CA ASN A 158 10.54 3.06 0.94
C ASN A 158 9.64 4.19 0.39
N ASN A 159 9.91 4.65 -0.83
CA ASN A 159 9.24 5.81 -1.40
C ASN A 159 7.81 5.52 -1.88
N ILE A 160 6.92 6.50 -1.70
CA ILE A 160 5.64 6.59 -2.43
C ILE A 160 5.66 7.90 -3.21
N THR A 161 5.60 7.86 -4.53
CA THR A 161 5.62 9.04 -5.39
C THR A 161 4.52 8.96 -6.45
N LEU A 162 3.40 9.63 -6.20
CA LEU A 162 2.21 9.57 -7.05
C LEU A 162 2.00 10.82 -7.91
N GLY A 163 2.91 11.79 -7.86
CA GLY A 163 2.71 13.08 -8.51
C GLY A 163 1.49 13.78 -7.90
N THR A 164 0.47 14.07 -8.71
CA THR A 164 -0.83 14.58 -8.23
C THR A 164 -1.87 13.47 -8.03
N GLY A 165 -1.49 12.20 -8.09
CA GLY A 165 -2.36 11.08 -7.72
C GLY A 165 -2.67 11.05 -6.21
N PHE A 166 -3.74 10.33 -5.85
CA PHE A 166 -4.20 10.24 -4.46
C PHE A 166 -3.54 9.08 -3.71
N LEU A 167 -2.96 9.40 -2.55
CA LEU A 167 -2.60 8.44 -1.50
C LEU A 167 -3.65 8.48 -0.40
N ASN A 168 -4.39 7.38 -0.23
CA ASN A 168 -5.34 7.23 0.87
C ASN A 168 -4.98 6.03 1.73
N ILE A 169 -4.79 6.23 3.04
CA ILE A 169 -4.47 5.15 3.98
C ILE A 169 -5.51 5.12 5.08
N THR A 170 -5.95 3.94 5.49
CA THR A 170 -6.74 3.74 6.72
C THR A 170 -6.19 2.53 7.47
N ALA A 171 -5.71 2.75 8.70
CA ALA A 171 -5.12 1.71 9.54
C ALA A 171 -5.17 2.11 11.02
N LYS A 172 -4.95 1.16 11.95
CA LYS A 172 -4.86 1.46 13.38
C LYS A 172 -3.53 2.14 13.75
N SER A 173 -2.46 1.89 12.99
CA SER A 173 -1.15 2.53 13.11
C SER A 173 -0.54 2.70 11.72
N VAL A 174 0.22 3.77 11.53
CA VAL A 174 0.93 4.05 10.26
C VAL A 174 2.35 4.52 10.57
N ALA A 175 3.33 3.94 9.89
CA ALA A 175 4.73 4.30 10.03
C ALA A 175 5.41 4.56 8.68
N PHE A 176 6.15 5.66 8.63
CA PHE A 176 7.11 5.98 7.58
C PHE A 176 8.51 5.94 8.18
N GLU A 177 9.16 4.78 8.13
CA GLU A 177 10.43 4.55 8.82
C GLU A 177 11.29 3.51 8.10
N GLY A 178 12.61 3.56 8.29
CA GLY A 178 13.49 2.55 7.71
C GLY A 178 13.23 1.16 8.31
N LYS A 179 13.39 0.12 7.48
CA LYS A 179 13.35 -1.25 7.98
C LYS A 179 14.59 -1.54 8.84
N GLU A 180 14.38 -2.08 10.03
CA GLU A 180 15.45 -2.51 10.95
C GLU A 180 16.58 -1.46 11.14
N SER A 181 17.82 -1.76 10.74
CA SER A 181 19.00 -0.87 10.81
C SER A 181 18.90 0.36 9.89
N GLY A 182 17.92 0.38 8.98
CA GLY A 182 17.61 1.48 8.08
C GLY A 182 16.98 2.70 8.76
N LYS A 183 16.72 2.67 10.06
CA LYS A 183 16.30 3.88 10.83
C LYS A 183 17.34 5.00 10.80
N SER A 184 18.58 4.69 10.42
CA SER A 184 19.65 5.69 10.20
C SER A 184 19.70 6.23 8.76
N ARG A 185 18.72 5.93 7.90
CA ARG A 185 18.65 6.51 6.55
C ARG A 185 18.51 8.04 6.62
N VAL A 186 18.86 8.74 5.55
CA VAL A 186 18.62 10.19 5.43
C VAL A 186 17.21 10.46 4.90
N ALA A 187 16.60 11.59 5.27
CA ALA A 187 15.22 11.87 4.86
C ALA A 187 15.05 12.01 3.36
N ALA A 188 16.09 12.45 2.65
CA ALA A 188 16.12 12.51 1.19
C ALA A 188 15.87 11.14 0.51
N SER A 189 16.20 10.03 1.18
CA SER A 189 16.05 8.66 0.65
C SER A 189 14.68 8.02 0.87
N ALA A 190 13.77 8.70 1.60
CA ALA A 190 12.42 8.25 1.85
C ALA A 190 11.42 9.40 1.65
N GLN A 191 10.76 9.38 0.50
CA GLN A 191 9.86 10.41 0.01
C GLN A 191 8.43 9.87 -0.01
N ILE A 192 7.51 10.59 0.63
CA ILE A 192 6.07 10.41 0.47
C ILE A 192 5.54 11.63 -0.27
N THR A 193 5.32 11.49 -1.57
CA THR A 193 4.91 12.56 -2.49
C THR A 193 3.57 12.24 -3.10
N ALA A 194 2.51 12.88 -2.62
CA ALA A 194 1.14 12.68 -3.09
C ALA A 194 0.22 13.79 -2.57
N GLN A 195 -1.03 13.80 -3.07
CA GLN A 195 -2.14 14.42 -2.35
C GLN A 195 -3.00 13.33 -1.70
N GLY A 196 -3.82 13.68 -0.70
CA GLY A 196 -4.78 12.75 -0.11
C GLY A 196 -4.70 12.67 1.41
N THR A 197 -5.24 11.59 1.98
CA THR A 197 -5.49 11.50 3.42
C THR A 197 -5.06 10.15 4.00
N ILE A 198 -4.28 10.21 5.08
CA ILE A 198 -3.89 9.10 5.93
C ILE A 198 -4.74 9.18 7.19
N THR A 199 -5.56 8.17 7.43
CA THR A 199 -6.53 8.11 8.54
C THR A 199 -6.12 7.04 9.53
N ILE A 200 -5.87 7.45 10.78
CA ILE A 200 -5.43 6.56 11.84
C ILE A 200 -6.59 6.31 12.81
N THR A 201 -6.91 5.03 13.01
CA THR A 201 -8.14 4.58 13.68
C THR A 201 -7.89 3.84 14.99
N GLY A 202 -6.62 3.65 15.39
CA GLY A 202 -6.25 2.81 16.53
C GLY A 202 -6.08 3.58 17.84
N ASP A 203 -6.92 3.30 18.83
CA ASP A 203 -6.75 3.86 20.18
C ASP A 203 -5.48 3.31 20.85
N LYS A 204 -4.71 4.17 21.50
CA LYS A 204 -3.41 3.86 22.13
C LYS A 204 -2.39 3.28 21.16
N ARG A 205 -2.48 3.69 19.88
CA ARG A 205 -1.50 3.37 18.84
C ARG A 205 -0.68 4.60 18.48
N ASP A 206 0.09 4.51 17.41
CA ASP A 206 0.96 5.58 16.98
C ASP A 206 0.94 5.86 15.47
N PHE A 207 1.24 7.12 15.17
CA PHE A 207 1.80 7.57 13.92
C PHE A 207 3.32 7.72 14.08
N ARG A 208 4.11 7.16 13.18
CA ARG A 208 5.57 7.24 13.22
C ARG A 208 6.11 7.83 11.92
N ALA A 209 6.98 8.82 12.02
CA ALA A 209 7.74 9.35 10.90
C ALA A 209 9.20 9.48 11.32
N ASN A 210 10.08 8.75 10.63
CA ASN A 210 11.50 8.74 10.92
C ASN A 210 12.30 8.92 9.64
N ASN A 211 13.17 9.93 9.62
CA ASN A 211 14.05 10.24 8.50
C ASN A 211 13.30 10.16 7.17
N VAL A 212 12.34 11.07 7.00
CA VAL A 212 11.38 11.04 5.89
C VAL A 212 11.05 12.45 5.40
N SER A 213 10.84 12.56 4.11
CA SER A 213 10.31 13.75 3.46
C SER A 213 8.83 13.55 3.13
N LEU A 214 7.97 14.45 3.62
CA LEU A 214 6.53 14.47 3.35
C LEU A 214 6.22 15.63 2.40
N ASN A 215 5.77 15.31 1.20
CA ASN A 215 5.60 16.24 0.10
C ASN A 215 4.14 16.25 -0.35
N GLY A 216 3.38 17.23 0.15
CA GLY A 216 1.97 17.40 -0.20
C GLY A 216 1.82 18.07 -1.55
N THR A 217 1.36 17.34 -2.57
CA THR A 217 1.04 17.90 -3.89
C THR A 217 -0.42 18.36 -3.95
N GLY A 218 -0.83 19.10 -4.99
CA GLY A 218 -2.23 19.48 -5.19
C GLY A 218 -2.88 20.12 -3.96
N ASN A 219 -3.93 19.49 -3.43
CA ASN A 219 -4.64 19.95 -2.23
C ASN A 219 -3.90 19.67 -0.90
N GLY A 220 -2.76 18.97 -0.95
CA GLY A 220 -1.94 18.62 0.19
C GLY A 220 -2.10 17.17 0.66
N LEU A 221 -1.24 16.81 1.63
CA LEU A 221 -1.23 15.53 2.32
C LEU A 221 -1.69 15.72 3.77
N GLY A 222 -2.83 15.13 4.11
CA GLY A 222 -3.38 15.15 5.46
C GLY A 222 -3.12 13.84 6.21
N ILE A 223 -2.66 13.92 7.44
CA ILE A 223 -2.59 12.80 8.39
C ILE A 223 -3.57 13.14 9.51
N ILE A 224 -4.64 12.34 9.64
CA ILE A 224 -5.71 12.58 10.60
C ILE A 224 -5.91 11.41 11.55
N SER A 225 -6.25 11.71 12.80
CA SER A 225 -6.68 10.71 13.79
C SER A 225 -8.19 10.75 13.96
N THR A 226 -8.84 9.58 13.97
CA THR A 226 -10.26 9.47 14.36
C THR A 226 -10.47 9.05 15.82
N VAL A 227 -9.37 8.78 16.52
CA VAL A 227 -9.30 8.37 17.93
C VAL A 227 -8.69 9.46 18.79
N ASN A 228 -8.98 9.41 20.09
CA ASN A 228 -8.56 10.44 21.05
C ASN A 228 -7.17 10.17 21.66
N ASN A 229 -6.70 8.91 21.62
CA ASN A 229 -5.48 8.49 22.29
C ASN A 229 -4.40 8.02 21.30
N LEU A 230 -4.07 8.87 20.33
CA LEU A 230 -2.99 8.60 19.38
C LEU A 230 -1.67 9.22 19.83
N SER A 231 -0.62 8.41 19.86
CA SER A 231 0.76 8.89 20.04
C SER A 231 1.37 9.30 18.71
N HIS A 232 2.24 10.31 18.72
CA HIS A 232 3.05 10.66 17.55
C HIS A 232 4.52 10.44 17.88
N LYS A 233 5.29 9.91 16.94
CA LYS A 233 6.74 9.77 17.05
C LYS A 233 7.37 10.34 15.80
N LEU A 234 7.92 11.55 15.93
CA LEU A 234 8.63 12.25 14.88
C LEU A 234 10.12 12.24 15.25
N ASP A 235 10.91 11.50 14.49
CA ASP A 235 12.29 11.18 14.82
C ASP A 235 13.24 11.53 13.65
N GLY A 236 14.43 12.06 13.96
CA GLY A 236 15.47 12.33 12.96
C GLY A 236 15.18 13.54 12.07
N GLU A 237 15.58 13.47 10.81
CA GLU A 237 15.34 14.53 9.82
C GLU A 237 13.92 14.41 9.23
N ILE A 238 13.16 15.50 9.29
CA ILE A 238 11.84 15.58 8.67
C ILE A 238 11.86 16.74 7.67
N ASN A 239 11.63 16.43 6.40
CA ASN A 239 11.56 17.44 5.33
C ASN A 239 10.11 17.59 4.86
N ILE A 240 9.67 18.82 4.65
CA ILE A 240 8.31 19.13 4.22
C ILE A 240 8.34 19.98 2.96
N SER A 241 7.54 19.59 1.97
CA SER A 241 7.21 20.44 0.82
C SER A 241 5.71 20.45 0.54
N GLY A 242 5.22 21.55 -0.05
CA GLY A 242 3.80 21.79 -0.29
C GLY A 242 2.98 21.86 0.99
N ASN A 243 1.73 21.41 0.94
CA ASN A 243 0.82 21.48 2.08
C ASN A 243 0.76 20.15 2.82
N VAL A 244 1.28 20.08 4.04
CA VAL A 244 1.24 18.89 4.89
C VAL A 244 0.61 19.23 6.24
N THR A 245 -0.41 18.47 6.63
CA THR A 245 -1.10 18.65 7.91
C THR A 245 -1.14 17.35 8.69
N ILE A 246 -0.70 17.38 9.94
CA ILE A 246 -0.96 16.33 10.93
C ILE A 246 -2.01 16.87 11.90
N ASN A 247 -3.18 16.27 11.95
CA ASN A 247 -4.29 16.70 12.78
C ASN A 247 -4.82 15.57 13.66
N HIS A 248 -4.60 15.70 14.95
CA HIS A 248 -5.24 14.91 15.98
C HIS A 248 -6.10 15.83 16.85
N THR A 249 -7.34 16.08 16.44
CA THR A 249 -8.30 16.81 17.27
C THR A 249 -9.09 15.82 18.12
N THR A 250 -9.02 15.96 19.43
CA THR A 250 -9.80 15.15 20.38
C THR A 250 -11.28 15.57 20.38
N ARG A 251 -12.17 14.61 20.62
CA ARG A 251 -13.62 14.91 20.70
C ARG A 251 -13.94 15.66 22.00
N HIS A 252 -14.96 16.51 21.94
CA HIS A 252 -15.46 17.22 23.13
C HIS A 252 -16.03 16.23 24.18
N ASN A 253 -15.93 16.58 25.46
CA ASN A 253 -16.42 15.79 26.60
C ASN A 253 -15.79 14.38 26.74
N ILE A 254 -14.53 14.22 26.34
CA ILE A 254 -13.78 12.99 26.58
C ILE A 254 -13.03 13.08 27.90
N GLU A 255 -12.99 11.96 28.61
CA GLU A 255 -12.32 11.81 29.89
C GLU A 255 -10.81 11.95 29.73
N PHE A 256 -10.15 12.67 30.64
CA PHE A 256 -8.75 13.07 30.48
C PHE A 256 -7.79 11.87 30.25
N TRP A 257 -8.07 10.70 30.82
CA TRP A 257 -7.23 9.50 30.67
C TRP A 257 -7.34 8.84 29.28
N ARG A 258 -8.31 9.26 28.47
CA ARG A 258 -8.49 8.84 27.07
C ARG A 258 -7.81 9.78 26.08
N THR A 259 -7.10 10.80 26.56
CA THR A 259 -6.35 11.78 25.75
C THR A 259 -4.91 11.96 26.24
N THR A 260 -4.35 10.94 26.92
CA THR A 260 -3.03 11.01 27.57
C THR A 260 -1.85 10.67 26.65
N ALA A 261 -2.09 10.22 25.43
CA ALA A 261 -1.01 9.86 24.50
C ALA A 261 -0.08 11.04 24.25
N ASN A 262 1.22 10.76 24.30
CA ASN A 262 2.27 11.76 24.10
C ASN A 262 2.53 12.00 22.61
N SER A 263 3.04 13.19 22.29
CA SER A 263 3.68 13.47 21.01
C SER A 263 5.18 13.60 21.26
N TYR A 264 5.95 12.64 20.77
CA TYR A 264 7.41 12.61 20.88
C TYR A 264 8.02 13.29 19.66
N TRP A 265 8.78 14.34 19.92
CA TRP A 265 9.53 15.10 18.91
C TRP A 265 11.01 14.97 19.20
N ASN A 266 11.63 13.96 18.62
CA ASN A 266 13.06 13.70 18.70
C ASN A 266 13.68 13.98 17.32
N VAL A 267 13.37 15.17 16.82
CA VAL A 267 13.74 15.65 15.49
C VAL A 267 15.13 16.27 15.55
N THR A 268 16.03 15.84 14.68
CA THR A 268 17.35 16.47 14.50
C THR A 268 17.26 17.72 13.65
N SER A 269 16.35 17.73 12.67
CA SER A 269 16.04 18.89 11.84
C SER A 269 14.63 18.78 11.24
N LEU A 270 13.87 19.86 11.30
CA LEU A 270 12.59 20.02 10.59
C LEU A 270 12.79 21.08 9.51
N ASN A 271 12.87 20.66 8.24
CA ASN A 271 13.06 21.58 7.13
C ASN A 271 11.73 21.76 6.39
N VAL A 272 11.29 23.00 6.22
CA VAL A 272 10.11 23.34 5.43
C VAL A 272 10.56 24.13 4.22
N GLN A 273 10.32 23.58 3.02
CA GLN A 273 10.68 24.23 1.77
C GLN A 273 9.95 25.58 1.61
N GLY A 274 10.56 26.53 0.90
CA GLY A 274 9.91 27.79 0.54
C GLY A 274 8.50 27.58 -0.03
N ASP A 275 7.57 28.48 0.33
CA ASP A 275 6.15 28.43 -0.06
C ASP A 275 5.37 27.19 0.40
N SER A 276 5.96 26.35 1.25
CA SER A 276 5.31 25.17 1.83
C SER A 276 4.68 25.49 3.19
N LYS A 277 3.68 24.71 3.58
CA LYS A 277 2.99 24.84 4.87
C LYS A 277 2.96 23.50 5.58
N PHE A 278 3.58 23.46 6.75
CA PHE A 278 3.41 22.40 7.72
C PHE A 278 2.44 22.84 8.81
N THR A 279 1.47 22.00 9.17
CA THR A 279 0.54 22.25 10.28
C THR A 279 0.46 21.02 11.17
N PHE A 280 0.65 21.21 12.47
CA PHE A 280 0.49 20.17 13.47
C PHE A 280 -0.54 20.58 14.51
N ILE A 281 -1.56 19.75 14.73
CA ILE A 281 -2.65 19.97 15.68
C ILE A 281 -2.75 18.73 16.58
N LYS A 282 -2.80 18.94 17.90
CA LYS A 282 -3.04 17.93 18.93
C LYS A 282 -4.02 18.48 19.96
#